data_AF-A0A1H7M5G9-F1
#
_entry.id   AF-A0A1H7M5G9-F1
#
_cell.length_a   1.000
_cell.length_b   1.000
_cell.length_c   1.000
_cell.angle_alpha   90.00
_cell.angle_beta   90.00
_cell.angle_gamma   90.00
#
_symmetry.space_group_name_H-M   'P 1'
#
loop_
_entity.id
_entity.type
_entity.pdbx_description
1 polymer ?
#
loop_
_entity_poly.entity_id
_entity_poly.type
_entity_poly.pdbx_seq_one_letter_code
_entity_poly.pdbx_strand_id
1 'polypeptide(L)'
;MDNRLNRKPRRKKSKSYYMGIMVLFIICVMYMIMYPQFGPSNEGNNAGSSSSELSSYEPAENSAQLLTDDAKSDAKSAAEAAISAIEERDGKTYNFRYPDRLSGHFEKHGAEMGFSSEEEYLEGANALINNPEALHKTEAEDGDDIYYLESTNEIAFVSTDGYIRTYFICSGKAYYDRQ
;
A
#
# COMPACT_ATOMS: atom_id res chain seq x y z
N MET A 1 2.11 4.37 -48.59
CA MET A 1 2.65 5.27 -47.55
C MET A 1 3.07 4.37 -46.40
N ASP A 2 4.33 3.96 -46.41
CA ASP A 2 4.83 2.89 -45.54
C ASP A 2 5.25 3.47 -44.19
N ASN A 3 4.49 3.13 -43.15
CA ASN A 3 4.78 3.53 -41.78
C ASN A 3 5.76 2.54 -41.13
N ARG A 4 7.04 2.68 -41.46
CA ARG A 4 8.12 2.11 -40.65
C ARG A 4 8.91 3.29 -40.11
N LEU A 5 9.04 3.34 -38.78
CA LEU A 5 10.20 3.76 -37.98
C LEU A 5 9.74 4.42 -36.68
N ASN A 6 9.63 3.64 -35.60
CA ASN A 6 10.06 4.12 -34.27
C ASN A 6 10.21 2.98 -33.25
N ARG A 7 11.19 2.09 -33.45
CA ARG A 7 11.67 1.20 -32.38
C ARG A 7 12.96 1.78 -31.80
N LYS A 8 12.89 2.33 -30.57
CA LYS A 8 14.07 2.75 -29.80
C LYS A 8 14.97 1.53 -29.53
N PRO A 9 16.30 1.63 -29.66
CA PRO A 9 17.20 0.49 -29.47
C PRO A 9 17.31 0.11 -27.99
N ARG A 10 17.13 -1.18 -27.69
CA ARG A 10 17.36 -1.73 -26.33
C ARG A 10 18.84 -1.59 -25.98
N ARG A 11 19.16 -0.90 -24.88
CA ARG A 11 20.54 -0.75 -24.39
C ARG A 11 21.11 -2.11 -24.01
N LYS A 12 22.25 -2.47 -24.61
CA LYS A 12 22.99 -3.69 -24.27
C LYS A 12 23.66 -3.51 -22.92
N LYS A 13 23.44 -4.47 -22.01
CA LYS A 13 24.01 -4.44 -20.65
C LYS A 13 25.50 -4.79 -20.72
N SER A 14 26.32 -4.10 -19.92
CA SER A 14 27.78 -4.25 -19.94
C SER A 14 28.22 -5.58 -19.31
N LYS A 15 29.42 -6.06 -19.64
CA LYS A 15 29.98 -7.29 -19.03
C LYS A 15 30.08 -7.19 -17.50
N SER A 16 30.29 -5.98 -16.97
CA SER A 16 30.29 -5.70 -15.53
C SER A 16 28.92 -5.91 -14.87
N TYR A 17 27.83 -5.63 -15.59
CA TYR A 17 26.47 -5.95 -15.12
C TYR A 17 26.27 -7.47 -14.98
N TYR A 18 26.75 -8.25 -15.95
CA TYR A 18 26.66 -9.71 -15.89
C TYR A 18 27.54 -10.29 -14.78
N MET A 19 28.73 -9.71 -14.52
CA MET A 19 29.57 -10.13 -13.40
C MET A 19 28.91 -9.85 -12.04
N GLY A 20 28.28 -8.69 -11.86
CA GLY A 20 27.54 -8.37 -10.64
C GLY A 20 26.34 -9.31 -10.41
N ILE A 21 25.58 -9.61 -11.48
CA ILE A 21 24.47 -10.56 -11.40
C ILE A 21 24.94 -11.98 -11.09
N MET A 22 26.05 -12.43 -11.69
CA MET A 22 26.60 -13.77 -11.42
C MET A 22 27.03 -13.92 -9.97
N VAL A 23 27.64 -12.89 -9.36
CA VAL A 23 28.00 -12.88 -7.94
C VAL A 23 26.76 -12.91 -7.05
N LEU A 24 25.72 -12.15 -7.38
CA LEU A 24 24.45 -12.15 -6.64
C LEU A 24 23.77 -13.53 -6.69
N PHE A 25 23.75 -14.18 -7.86
CA PHE A 25 23.20 -15.53 -8.01
C PHE A 25 23.96 -16.56 -7.16
N ILE A 26 25.29 -16.48 -7.11
CA ILE A 26 26.10 -17.38 -6.27
C ILE A 26 25.77 -17.18 -4.78
N ILE A 27 25.62 -15.93 -4.33
CA ILE A 27 25.25 -15.61 -2.95
C ILE A 27 23.82 -16.10 -2.63
N CYS A 28 22.85 -15.92 -3.53
CA CYS A 28 21.49 -16.42 -3.37
C CYS A 28 21.42 -17.95 -3.29
N VAL A 29 22.18 -18.66 -4.14
CA VAL A 29 22.25 -20.13 -4.10
C VAL A 29 22.93 -20.60 -2.81
N MET A 30 23.99 -19.92 -2.35
CA MET A 30 24.65 -20.23 -1.08
C MET A 30 23.71 -20.01 0.11
N TYR A 31 22.92 -18.94 0.09
CA TYR A 31 21.92 -18.63 1.12
C TYR A 31 20.79 -19.67 1.17
N MET A 32 20.31 -20.15 0.01
CA MET A 32 19.30 -21.21 -0.08
C MET A 32 19.80 -22.57 0.43
N ILE A 33 21.09 -22.88 0.27
CA ILE A 33 21.72 -24.09 0.83
C ILE A 33 21.92 -23.95 2.34
N MET A 34 22.30 -22.76 2.81
CA MET A 34 22.58 -22.48 4.22
C MET A 34 21.31 -22.37 5.06
N TYR A 35 20.17 -22.04 4.46
CA TYR A 35 18.87 -21.92 5.12
C TYR A 35 17.77 -22.66 4.33
N PRO A 36 17.65 -24.00 4.45
CA PRO A 36 16.55 -24.73 3.82
C PRO A 36 15.24 -24.41 4.55
N GLN A 37 14.53 -23.40 4.04
CA GLN A 37 13.13 -23.17 4.39
C GLN A 37 12.32 -24.34 3.80
N PHE A 38 11.81 -25.18 4.69
CA PHE A 38 10.70 -26.12 4.57
C PHE A 38 10.22 -26.48 3.14
N GLY A 39 10.39 -27.75 2.77
CA GLY A 39 9.99 -28.33 1.49
C GLY A 39 8.47 -28.34 1.21
N PRO A 40 8.07 -28.73 -0.01
CA PRO A 40 6.73 -28.50 -0.54
C PRO A 40 5.66 -29.37 0.13
N SER A 41 4.60 -28.75 0.62
CA SER A 41 3.34 -29.43 0.95
C SER A 41 2.62 -29.80 -0.33
N ASN A 42 2.52 -31.11 -0.55
CA ASN A 42 1.79 -31.77 -1.62
C ASN A 42 0.27 -31.53 -1.46
N GLU A 43 -0.36 -31.04 -2.52
CA GLU A 43 -1.80 -30.90 -2.64
C GLU A 43 -2.38 -32.20 -3.21
N GLY A 44 -3.38 -32.80 -2.55
CA GLY A 44 -4.14 -33.89 -3.17
C GLY A 44 -4.94 -34.77 -2.21
N ASN A 45 -6.26 -34.78 -2.47
CA ASN A 45 -7.25 -35.82 -2.17
C ASN A 45 -8.11 -35.60 -0.92
N ASN A 46 -9.26 -34.97 -1.13
CA ASN A 46 -10.41 -35.08 -0.24
C ASN A 46 -11.51 -35.89 -0.98
N ALA A 47 -11.70 -37.14 -0.54
CA ALA A 47 -12.79 -38.02 -0.94
C ALA A 47 -13.19 -38.87 0.29
N GLY A 48 -14.49 -38.92 0.57
CA GLY A 48 -15.09 -39.75 1.64
C GLY A 48 -15.70 -38.89 2.75
N SER A 49 -16.99 -38.54 2.72
CA SER A 49 -18.19 -39.39 2.88
C SER A 49 -18.45 -39.82 4.33
N SER A 50 -19.66 -39.46 4.79
CA SER A 50 -20.40 -40.01 5.95
C SER A 50 -19.78 -39.78 7.33
N SER A 51 -20.50 -39.49 8.40
CA SER A 51 -21.93 -39.55 8.72
C SER A 51 -22.13 -38.90 10.09
N SER A 52 -23.32 -38.36 10.32
CA SER A 52 -24.06 -38.29 11.61
C SER A 52 -23.27 -37.95 12.89
N GLU A 53 -23.63 -36.84 13.53
CA GLU A 53 -24.51 -36.94 14.70
C GLU A 53 -25.10 -35.58 15.11
N LEU A 54 -26.36 -35.66 15.52
CA LEU A 54 -27.23 -34.63 16.03
C LEU A 54 -26.87 -34.36 17.50
N SER A 55 -26.62 -33.10 17.89
CA SER A 55 -26.64 -32.71 19.30
C SER A 55 -27.20 -31.29 19.46
N SER A 56 -28.31 -31.24 20.18
CA SER A 56 -29.14 -30.11 20.56
C SER A 56 -28.43 -29.13 21.50
N TYR A 57 -28.57 -27.83 21.26
CA TYR A 57 -28.40 -26.80 22.29
C TYR A 57 -29.48 -25.71 22.17
N GLU A 58 -30.08 -25.42 23.32
CA GLU A 58 -31.18 -24.47 23.59
C GLU A 58 -30.78 -23.00 23.35
N PRO A 59 -31.71 -22.12 22.96
CA PRO A 59 -31.46 -20.67 22.88
C PRO A 59 -31.53 -20.04 24.28
N ALA A 60 -30.44 -19.42 24.73
CA ALA A 60 -30.46 -18.56 25.91
C ALA A 60 -31.02 -17.17 25.54
N GLU A 61 -32.28 -16.95 25.90
CA GLU A 61 -32.92 -15.64 25.83
C GLU A 61 -32.52 -14.75 27.01
N ASN A 62 -32.24 -13.49 26.66
CA ASN A 62 -32.51 -12.28 27.45
C ASN A 62 -31.58 -11.92 28.63
N SER A 63 -30.61 -11.04 28.35
CA SER A 63 -30.12 -10.04 29.30
C SER A 63 -30.11 -8.66 28.61
N ALA A 64 -31.31 -8.16 28.30
CA ALA A 64 -31.49 -6.77 27.93
C ALA A 64 -31.46 -5.87 29.18
N GLN A 65 -30.76 -4.74 29.01
CA GLN A 65 -30.84 -3.48 29.78
C GLN A 65 -29.92 -3.35 31.01
N LEU A 66 -28.85 -2.56 30.82
CA LEU A 66 -28.69 -1.24 31.46
C LEU A 66 -27.64 -0.44 30.67
N LEU A 67 -28.08 0.27 29.62
CA LEU A 67 -27.32 1.39 29.05
C LEU A 67 -28.32 2.53 28.88
N THR A 68 -28.10 3.60 29.62
CA THR A 68 -28.89 4.83 29.62
C THR A 68 -28.89 5.45 28.22
N ASP A 69 -30.07 5.86 27.76
CA ASP A 69 -30.31 6.39 26.41
C ASP A 69 -29.48 7.66 26.09
N ASP A 70 -29.02 8.39 27.09
CA ASP A 70 -28.24 9.62 26.94
C ASP A 70 -26.86 9.38 26.29
N ALA A 71 -26.12 8.37 26.75
CA ALA A 71 -24.80 8.02 26.21
C ALA A 71 -24.86 7.47 24.77
N LYS A 72 -26.03 6.98 24.35
CA LYS A 72 -26.27 6.48 22.99
C LYS A 72 -26.56 7.63 22.02
N SER A 73 -27.15 8.73 22.51
CA SER A 73 -27.45 9.91 21.71
C SER A 73 -26.19 10.73 21.39
N ASP A 74 -25.28 10.88 22.36
CA ASP A 74 -24.01 11.58 22.17
C ASP A 74 -23.04 10.79 21.29
N ALA A 75 -22.95 9.47 21.50
CA ALA A 75 -22.14 8.59 20.65
C ALA A 75 -22.65 8.53 19.21
N LYS A 76 -23.99 8.53 19.03
CA LYS A 76 -24.59 8.58 17.69
C LYS A 76 -24.35 9.94 17.03
N SER A 77 -24.52 11.05 17.75
CA SER A 77 -24.29 12.39 17.20
C SER A 77 -22.81 12.64 16.86
N ALA A 78 -21.88 12.11 17.64
CA ALA A 78 -20.45 12.16 17.33
C ALA A 78 -20.09 11.27 16.13
N ALA A 79 -20.69 10.07 16.03
CA ALA A 79 -20.49 9.20 14.88
C ALA A 79 -21.08 9.81 13.60
N GLU A 80 -22.25 10.44 13.67
CA GLU A 80 -22.94 11.06 12.54
C GLU A 80 -22.21 12.34 12.08
N ALA A 81 -21.66 13.13 13.01
CA ALA A 81 -20.77 14.25 12.70
C ALA A 81 -19.43 13.79 12.12
N ALA A 82 -18.86 12.68 12.61
CA ALA A 82 -17.64 12.09 12.03
C ALA A 82 -17.89 11.54 10.62
N ILE A 83 -19.05 10.92 10.38
CA ILE A 83 -19.48 10.41 9.06
C ILE A 83 -19.69 11.57 8.09
N SER A 84 -20.39 12.66 8.47
CA SER A 84 -20.51 13.83 7.60
C SER A 84 -19.18 14.54 7.33
N ALA A 85 -18.26 14.59 8.31
CA ALA A 85 -16.89 15.10 8.09
C ALA A 85 -16.01 14.17 7.24
N ILE A 86 -16.41 12.91 7.05
CA ILE A 86 -15.79 11.97 6.10
C ILE A 86 -16.45 12.13 4.72
N GLU A 87 -17.78 12.30 4.65
CA GLU A 87 -18.53 12.49 3.40
C GLU A 87 -18.29 13.85 2.72
N GLU A 88 -17.95 14.91 3.48
CA GLU A 88 -17.57 16.22 2.89
C GLU A 88 -16.14 16.26 2.36
N ARG A 89 -15.32 15.24 2.60
CA ARG A 89 -14.01 15.11 1.96
C ARG A 89 -14.22 14.60 0.54
N ASP A 90 -14.58 15.51 -0.37
CA ASP A 90 -14.44 15.33 -1.83
C ASP A 90 -12.94 15.31 -2.20
N GLY A 91 -12.23 14.36 -1.59
CA GLY A 91 -10.80 14.14 -1.74
C GLY A 91 -10.54 13.49 -3.08
N LYS A 92 -9.57 14.01 -3.81
CA LYS A 92 -9.22 13.46 -5.11
C LYS A 92 -8.49 12.13 -4.91
N THR A 93 -8.97 11.08 -5.58
CA THR A 93 -8.28 9.79 -5.62
C THR A 93 -7.28 9.77 -6.76
N TYR A 94 -6.04 9.41 -6.43
CA TYR A 94 -4.93 9.25 -7.35
C TYR A 94 -4.50 7.78 -7.42
N ASN A 95 -3.89 7.42 -8.55
CA ASN A 95 -3.33 6.10 -8.77
C ASN A 95 -1.87 6.21 -9.20
N PHE A 96 -1.08 5.16 -8.98
CA PHE A 96 0.17 5.01 -9.73
C PHE A 96 -0.15 4.82 -11.22
N ARG A 97 0.72 5.34 -12.08
CA ARG A 97 0.51 5.26 -13.53
C ARG A 97 0.42 3.83 -14.06
N TYR A 98 1.23 2.94 -13.48
CA TYR A 98 1.30 1.54 -13.88
C TYR A 98 1.28 0.66 -12.63
N PRO A 99 0.63 -0.52 -12.67
CA PRO A 99 0.63 -1.46 -11.56
C PRO A 99 2.04 -1.79 -11.06
N ASP A 100 2.97 -2.10 -11.95
CA ASP A 100 4.37 -2.42 -11.57
C ASP A 100 5.08 -1.30 -10.78
N ARG A 101 4.62 -0.04 -10.90
CA ARG A 101 5.15 1.07 -10.08
C ARG A 101 4.60 1.03 -8.66
N LEU A 102 3.32 0.71 -8.49
CA LEU A 102 2.73 0.48 -7.18
C LEU A 102 3.44 -0.69 -6.49
N SER A 103 3.50 -1.85 -7.15
CA SER A 103 4.16 -3.05 -6.63
C SER A 103 5.62 -2.77 -6.24
N GLY A 104 6.39 -2.14 -7.14
CA GLY A 104 7.80 -1.85 -6.86
C GLY A 104 8.05 -0.79 -5.78
N HIS A 105 7.08 0.06 -5.46
CA HIS A 105 7.17 1.00 -4.33
C HIS A 105 6.71 0.33 -3.03
N PHE A 106 5.61 -0.43 -3.07
CA PHE A 106 5.13 -1.23 -1.96
C PHE A 106 6.20 -2.23 -1.48
N GLU A 107 6.85 -2.98 -2.38
CA GLU A 107 7.93 -3.90 -2.03
C GLU A 107 9.11 -3.23 -1.29
N LYS A 108 9.35 -1.95 -1.56
CA LYS A 108 10.47 -1.20 -0.97
C LYS A 108 10.11 -0.51 0.34
N HIS A 109 8.89 0.01 0.44
CA HIS A 109 8.48 0.92 1.51
C HIS A 109 7.29 0.44 2.32
N GLY A 110 6.42 -0.41 1.76
CA GLY A 110 5.15 -0.82 2.36
C GLY A 110 5.33 -1.43 3.75
N ALA A 111 6.28 -2.34 3.91
CA ALA A 111 6.56 -2.99 5.19
C ALA A 111 7.10 -2.01 6.27
N GLU A 112 7.96 -1.06 5.88
CA GLU A 112 8.48 -0.03 6.80
C GLU A 112 7.37 0.91 7.28
N MET A 113 6.41 1.17 6.40
CA MET A 113 5.27 2.04 6.67
C MET A 113 4.10 1.31 7.36
N GLY A 114 4.21 -0.01 7.57
CA GLY A 114 3.20 -0.82 8.27
C GLY A 114 2.03 -1.31 7.41
N PHE A 115 2.15 -1.28 6.09
CA PHE A 115 1.12 -1.77 5.18
C PHE A 115 1.28 -3.25 4.87
N SER A 116 0.15 -3.98 4.80
CA SER A 116 0.14 -5.42 4.52
C SER A 116 -0.18 -5.76 3.07
N SER A 117 -0.70 -4.80 2.30
CA SER A 117 -1.00 -4.98 0.88
C SER A 117 -0.73 -3.72 0.04
N GLU A 118 -0.70 -3.89 -1.29
CA GLU A 118 -0.56 -2.79 -2.24
C GLU A 118 -1.76 -1.83 -2.18
N GLU A 119 -2.95 -2.36 -1.94
CA GLU A 119 -4.19 -1.58 -1.80
C GLU A 119 -4.13 -0.66 -0.58
N GLU A 120 -3.77 -1.19 0.60
CA GLU A 120 -3.62 -0.39 1.82
C GLU A 120 -2.53 0.69 1.65
N TYR A 121 -1.44 0.36 0.96
CA TYR A 121 -0.37 1.31 0.66
C TYR A 121 -0.83 2.44 -0.28
N LEU A 122 -1.63 2.13 -1.29
CA LEU A 122 -2.24 3.12 -2.18
C LEU A 122 -3.26 4.00 -1.43
N GLU A 123 -4.05 3.41 -0.54
CA GLU A 123 -4.95 4.14 0.35
C GLU A 123 -4.18 5.09 1.27
N GLY A 124 -3.06 4.64 1.85
CA GLY A 124 -2.17 5.48 2.64
C GLY A 124 -1.62 6.68 1.86
N ALA A 125 -1.18 6.47 0.61
CA ALA A 125 -0.73 7.56 -0.24
C ALA A 125 -1.84 8.59 -0.48
N ASN A 126 -3.06 8.14 -0.76
CA ASN A 126 -4.22 9.02 -0.94
C ASN A 126 -4.65 9.69 0.36
N ALA A 127 -4.52 9.02 1.50
CA ALA A 127 -4.79 9.60 2.82
C ALA A 127 -3.83 10.76 3.10
N LEU A 128 -2.53 10.60 2.81
CA LEU A 128 -1.55 11.69 2.89
C LEU A 128 -1.93 12.87 1.98
N ILE A 129 -2.23 12.61 0.70
CA ILE A 129 -2.53 13.64 -0.30
C ILE A 129 -3.77 14.45 0.08
N ASN A 130 -4.78 13.80 0.66
CA ASN A 130 -6.02 14.44 1.10
C ASN A 130 -5.98 14.91 2.56
N ASN A 131 -4.84 14.81 3.24
CA ASN A 131 -4.70 15.27 4.61
C ASN A 131 -4.58 16.80 4.66
N PRO A 132 -5.50 17.53 5.33
CA PRO A 132 -5.43 18.98 5.42
C PRO A 132 -4.22 19.50 6.22
N GLU A 133 -3.57 18.64 7.02
CA GLU A 133 -2.35 18.97 7.75
C GLU A 133 -1.07 18.71 6.94
N ALA A 134 -1.16 18.07 5.77
CA ALA A 134 -0.01 17.86 4.92
C ALA A 134 0.46 19.18 4.30
N LEU A 135 1.76 19.47 4.43
CA LEU A 135 2.41 20.56 3.71
C LEU A 135 2.39 20.25 2.21
N HIS A 136 2.06 21.26 1.41
CA HIS A 136 1.97 21.14 -0.05
C HIS A 136 2.81 22.21 -0.75
N LYS A 137 3.55 21.79 -1.80
CA LYS A 137 4.24 22.70 -2.73
C LYS A 137 4.45 22.03 -4.09
N THR A 138 4.87 22.82 -5.07
CA THR A 138 5.29 22.32 -6.38
C THR A 138 6.81 22.13 -6.44
N GLU A 139 7.27 21.00 -6.98
CA GLU A 139 8.67 20.68 -7.24
C GLU A 139 9.27 21.61 -8.31
N ALA A 140 10.51 22.06 -8.14
CA ALA A 140 11.14 22.98 -9.08
C ALA A 140 11.59 22.33 -10.41
N GLU A 141 11.88 21.03 -10.41
CA GLU A 141 12.43 20.31 -11.58
C GLU A 141 11.34 19.95 -12.61
N ASP A 142 10.32 19.21 -12.18
CA ASP A 142 9.28 18.68 -13.08
C ASP A 142 7.89 19.32 -12.88
N GLY A 143 7.72 20.16 -11.84
CA GLY A 143 6.44 20.76 -11.51
C GLY A 143 5.46 19.81 -10.80
N ASP A 144 5.94 18.71 -10.23
CA ASP A 144 5.12 17.78 -9.47
C ASP A 144 4.58 18.40 -8.18
N ASP A 145 3.37 17.99 -7.78
CA ASP A 145 2.84 18.33 -6.47
C ASP A 145 3.46 17.43 -5.39
N ILE A 146 4.02 18.04 -4.36
CA ILE A 146 4.65 17.35 -3.22
C ILE A 146 3.79 17.55 -1.99
N TYR A 147 3.40 16.45 -1.36
CA TYR A 147 2.65 16.42 -0.11
C TYR A 147 3.51 15.81 0.98
N TYR A 148 3.60 16.44 2.15
CA TYR A 148 4.44 15.98 3.26
C TYR A 148 3.74 16.16 4.60
N LEU A 149 3.67 15.10 5.41
CA LEU A 149 3.09 15.14 6.74
C LEU A 149 4.20 15.11 7.81
N GLU A 150 4.31 16.17 8.59
CA GLU A 150 5.38 16.34 9.59
C GLU A 150 5.32 15.30 10.72
N SER A 151 4.13 14.87 11.12
CA SER A 151 3.94 13.95 12.25
C SER A 151 4.48 12.54 11.99
N THR A 152 4.43 12.07 10.73
CA THR A 152 4.87 10.73 10.32
C THR A 152 6.09 10.74 9.40
N ASN A 153 6.50 11.92 8.93
CA ASN A 153 7.51 12.12 7.90
C ASN A 153 7.20 11.48 6.55
N GLU A 154 5.94 11.14 6.30
CA GLU A 154 5.48 10.63 5.02
C GLU A 154 5.53 11.71 3.95
N ILE A 155 5.93 11.34 2.73
CA ILE A 155 5.96 12.23 1.58
C ILE A 155 5.40 11.50 0.35
N ALA A 156 4.63 12.23 -0.47
CA ALA A 156 4.14 11.77 -1.77
C ALA A 156 4.39 12.81 -2.86
N PHE A 157 4.66 12.34 -4.08
CA PHE A 157 4.78 13.19 -5.26
C PHE A 157 3.72 12.77 -6.26
N VAL A 158 2.99 13.75 -6.78
CA VAL A 158 1.95 13.58 -7.78
C VAL A 158 2.35 14.34 -9.03
N SER A 159 2.43 13.63 -10.15
CA SER A 159 2.76 14.24 -11.43
C SER A 159 1.70 15.24 -11.88
N THR A 160 2.11 16.21 -12.68
CA THR A 160 1.23 17.25 -13.26
C THR A 160 0.04 16.70 -14.04
N ASP A 161 0.10 15.46 -14.51
CA ASP A 161 -0.99 14.75 -15.19
C ASP A 161 -1.78 13.79 -14.28
N GLY A 162 -1.61 13.89 -12.96
CA GLY A 162 -2.49 13.29 -11.96
C GLY A 162 -2.16 11.85 -11.56
N TYR A 163 -0.89 11.45 -11.56
CA TYR A 163 -0.48 10.12 -11.10
C TYR A 163 0.52 10.19 -9.95
N ILE A 164 0.39 9.29 -8.98
CA ILE A 164 1.39 9.13 -7.92
C ILE A 164 2.69 8.64 -8.56
N ARG A 165 3.80 9.37 -8.33
CA ARG A 165 5.15 8.93 -8.71
C ARG A 165 5.84 8.17 -7.59
N THR A 166 5.66 8.60 -6.33
CA THR A 166 6.26 7.98 -5.16
C THR A 166 5.48 8.29 -3.89
N TYR A 167 5.63 7.43 -2.88
CA TYR A 167 5.11 7.57 -1.52
C TYR A 167 6.06 6.85 -0.55
N PHE A 168 6.58 7.49 0.49
CA PHE A 168 7.50 6.84 1.46
C PHE A 168 7.72 7.70 2.71
N ILE A 169 8.37 7.15 3.74
CA ILE A 169 8.87 7.93 4.90
C ILE A 169 10.22 8.57 4.54
N CYS A 170 10.29 9.90 4.54
CA CYS A 170 11.51 10.62 4.21
C CYS A 170 12.37 10.94 5.45
N SER A 171 13.53 11.56 5.23
CA SER A 171 14.45 11.99 6.32
C SER A 171 13.97 13.26 7.06
N GLY A 172 12.66 13.52 7.04
CA GLY A 172 11.98 14.63 7.68
C GLY A 172 11.95 15.93 6.86
N LYS A 173 11.53 17.02 7.50
CA LYS A 173 11.19 18.28 6.84
C LYS A 173 12.31 18.85 5.96
N ALA A 174 13.58 18.67 6.35
CA ALA A 174 14.71 19.11 5.55
C ALA A 174 14.76 18.42 4.18
N TYR A 175 14.26 17.18 4.05
CA TYR A 175 14.11 16.51 2.76
C TYR A 175 13.07 17.21 1.90
N TYR A 176 11.87 17.42 2.45
CA TYR A 176 10.78 18.14 1.80
C TYR A 176 11.23 19.52 1.33
N ASP A 177 11.89 20.30 2.19
CA ASP A 177 12.33 21.67 1.87
C ASP A 177 13.32 21.73 0.69
N ARG A 178 14.07 20.66 0.41
CA ARG A 178 15.05 20.59 -0.70
C ARG A 178 14.45 20.22 -2.06
N GLN A 179 13.27 19.61 -2.10
CA GLN A 179 12.59 19.26 -3.36
C GLN A 179 12.06 20.51 -4.05
#